data_AF-A0AAC9JKB2-F1
#
_entry.id   AF-A0AAC9JKB2-F1
#
_cell.length_a   1.000
_cell.length_b   1.000
_cell.length_c   1.000
_cell.angle_alpha   90.00
_cell.angle_beta   90.00
_cell.angle_gamma   90.00
#
_symmetry.space_group_name_H-M   'P 1'
#
loop_
_entity.id
_entity.type
_entity.pdbx_description
1 polymer ?
#
loop_
_entity_poly.entity_id
_entity_poly.type
_entity_poly.pdbx_seq_one_letter_code
_entity_poly.pdbx_strand_id
1 'polypeptide(L)' 'MDENNQHLKELLKQTDIAFKALMREPSSLTLNEEYEQAKLALDAYTASLKQTISEKRLQQRQR' A
#
# COMPACT_ATOMS: atom_id res chain seq x y z
N MET A 1 15.27 -2.90 9.97
CA MET A 1 13.94 -2.25 10.02
C MET A 1 13.57 -1.65 8.66
N ASP A 2 14.33 -1.96 7.61
CA ASP A 2 14.29 -1.25 6.32
C ASP A 2 13.46 -1.96 5.25
N GLU A 3 13.24 -3.27 5.38
CA GLU A 3 12.42 -4.07 4.47
C GLU A 3 10.97 -3.58 4.42
N ASN A 4 10.38 -3.23 5.58
CA ASN A 4 9.03 -2.67 5.64
C ASN A 4 8.92 -1.34 4.88
N ASN A 5 10.00 -0.56 4.86
CA ASN A 5 10.03 0.73 4.19
C ASN A 5 10.25 0.55 2.68
N GLN A 6 11.00 -0.48 2.29
CA GLN A 6 11.21 -0.86 0.90
C GLN A 6 9.92 -1.38 0.26
N HIS A 7 9.21 -2.29 0.93
CA HIS A 7 7.95 -2.83 0.42
C HIS A 7 6.86 -1.75 0.29
N LEU A 8 6.79 -0.83 1.25
CA LEU A 8 5.88 0.32 1.16
C LEU A 8 6.18 1.20 -0.06
N LYS A 9 7.46 1.49 -0.32
CA LYS A 9 7.89 2.29 -1.47
C LYS A 9 7.55 1.59 -2.79
N GLU A 10 7.68 0.27 -2.84
CA GLU A 10 7.32 -0.54 -4.01
C GLU A 10 5.82 -0.50 -4.27
N LEU A 11 4.98 -0.69 -3.24
CA LEU A 11 3.53 -0.59 -3.34
C LEU A 11 3.08 0.81 -3.80
N LEU A 12 3.69 1.87 -3.25
CA LEU A 12 3.43 3.24 -3.67
C LEU A 12 3.82 3.47 -5.13
N LYS A 13 4.99 2.99 -5.55
CA LYS A 13 5.46 3.11 -6.93
C LYS A 13 4.55 2.36 -7.91
N GLN A 14 4.12 1.14 -7.57
CA GLN A 14 3.20 0.34 -8.38
C GLN A 14 1.84 1.04 -8.51
N THR A 15 1.30 1.55 -7.41
CA THR A 15 0.04 2.31 -7.41
C THR A 15 0.13 3.56 -8.28
N ASP A 16 1.24 4.31 -8.20
CA ASP A 16 1.46 5.51 -9.02
C ASP A 16 1.61 5.19 -10.51
N ILE A 17 2.27 4.08 -10.87
CA ILE A 17 2.37 3.63 -12.26
C ILE A 17 0.99 3.24 -12.81
N ALA A 18 0.23 2.44 -12.07
CA ALA A 18 -1.11 2.01 -12.47
C ALA A 18 -2.06 3.20 -12.58
N PHE A 19 -1.98 4.16 -11.64
CA PHE A 19 -2.76 5.39 -11.69
C PHE A 19 -2.41 6.24 -12.93
N LYS A 20 -1.12 6.41 -13.24
CA LYS A 20 -0.68 7.15 -14.44
C LYS A 20 -1.12 6.47 -15.72
N ALA A 21 -1.12 5.14 -15.77
CA ALA A 21 -1.63 4.39 -16.91
C ALA A 21 -3.15 4.59 -17.06
N LEU A 22 -3.91 4.44 -15.98
CA LEU A 22 -5.35 4.68 -15.96
C LEU A 22 -5.71 6.12 -16.35
N MET A 23 -4.95 7.12 -15.90
CA MET A 23 -5.16 8.52 -16.29
C MET A 23 -4.96 8.77 -17.78
N ARG A 24 -4.14 7.96 -18.47
CA ARG A 24 -3.96 8.04 -19.93
C ARG A 24 -5.11 7.38 -20.68
N GLU A 25 -5.67 6.31 -20.12
CA GLU A 25 -6.77 5.54 -20.72
C GLU A 25 -7.86 5.24 -19.67
N PRO A 26 -8.67 6.24 -19.29
CA PRO A 26 -9.62 6.11 -18.18
C PRO A 26 -10.81 5.18 -18.48
N SER A 27 -11.05 4.86 -19.75
CA SER A 27 -12.06 3.91 -20.18
C SER A 27 -11.56 2.45 -20.18
N SER A 28 -10.29 2.22 -19.89
CA SER A 28 -9.72 0.87 -19.85
C SER A 28 -10.09 0.17 -18.54
N LEU A 29 -10.97 -0.83 -18.65
CA LEU A 29 -11.35 -1.68 -17.52
C LEU A 29 -10.14 -2.39 -16.92
N THR A 30 -9.21 -2.87 -17.75
CA THR A 30 -8.01 -3.55 -17.30
C THR A 30 -7.10 -2.64 -16.47
N LEU A 31 -6.86 -1.40 -16.92
CA LEU A 31 -6.04 -0.45 -16.15
C LEU A 31 -6.73 -0.01 -14.86
N ASN A 32 -8.07 0.05 -14.87
CA ASN A 32 -8.85 0.34 -13.68
C ASN A 32 -8.75 -0.80 -12.66
N GLU A 33 -8.86 -2.05 -13.12
CA GLU A 33 -8.66 -3.23 -12.27
C GLU A 33 -7.24 -3.29 -11.70
N GLU A 34 -6.21 -3.04 -12.50
CA GLU A 34 -4.81 -2.99 -12.05
C GLU A 34 -4.59 -1.92 -10.97
N TYR A 35 -5.17 -0.73 -11.16
CA TYR A 35 -5.10 0.35 -10.17
C TYR A 35 -5.83 -0.02 -8.87
N GLU A 36 -7.04 -0.57 -8.95
CA GLU A 36 -7.79 -1.00 -7.78
C GLU A 36 -7.07 -2.13 -7.02
N GLN A 37 -6.44 -3.08 -7.71
CA GLN A 37 -5.61 -4.11 -7.07
C GLN A 37 -4.39 -3.51 -6.36
N ALA A 38 -3.68 -2.57 -7.01
CA ALA A 38 -2.54 -1.90 -6.39
C ALA A 38 -2.93 -1.11 -5.14
N LYS A 39 -4.08 -0.42 -5.19
CA LYS A 39 -4.66 0.31 -4.07
C LYS A 39 -5.04 -0.61 -2.92
N LEU A 40 -5.71 -1.73 -3.20
CA LEU A 40 -6.06 -2.74 -2.18
C LEU A 40 -4.80 -3.31 -1.51
N ALA A 41 -3.74 -3.58 -2.26
CA ALA A 41 -2.47 -4.06 -1.70
C ALA A 41 -1.83 -3.01 -0.76
N LEU A 42 -1.84 -1.73 -1.15
CA LEU A 42 -1.34 -0.64 -0.32
C LEU A 42 -2.17 -0.45 0.95
N ASP A 43 -3.50 -0.52 0.85
CA ASP A 43 -4.41 -0.41 2.00
C ASP A 43 -4.22 -1.57 2.98
N ALA A 44 -4.13 -2.81 2.48
CA ALA A 44 -3.86 -3.99 3.30
C ALA A 44 -2.53 -3.88 4.04
N TYR A 45 -1.47 -3.41 3.35
CA TYR A 45 -0.16 -3.25 3.95
C TYR A 45 -0.15 -2.15 5.02
N THR A 46 -0.76 -0.99 4.75
CA THR A 46 -0.83 0.10 5.73
C THR A 46 -1.69 -0.27 6.95
N ALA A 47 -2.76 -1.07 6.76
CA ALA A 47 -3.56 -1.60 7.86
C ALA A 47 -2.73 -2.54 8.76
N SER A 48 -1.99 -3.47 8.17
CA SER A 48 -1.08 -4.36 8.89
C SER A 48 0.01 -3.58 9.63
N LEU A 49 0.63 -2.60 8.97
CA LEU A 49 1.66 -1.76 9.59
C LEU A 49 1.13 -0.99 10.80
N LYS A 50 -0.09 -0.42 10.71
CA LYS A 50 -0.76 0.25 11.83
C LYS A 50 -1.01 -0.71 13.00
N GLN A 51 -1.42 -1.93 12.72
CA GLN A 51 -1.61 -2.97 13.76
C GLN A 51 -0.30 -3.27 14.46
N THR A 52 0.78 -3.57 13.71
CA THR A 52 2.10 -3.86 14.29
C THR A 52 2.64 -2.70 15.13
N ILE A 53 2.46 -1.45 14.68
CA ILE A 53 2.89 -0.27 15.45
C ILE A 53 2.06 -0.13 16.73
N SER A 54 0.75 -0.37 16.67
CA SER A 54 -0.15 -0.26 17.82
C SER A 54 0.14 -1.32 18.88
N GLU A 55 0.37 -2.56 18.46
CA GLU A 55 0.77 -3.67 19.33
C GLU A 55 2.10 -3.39 20.03
N LYS A 56 3.09 -2.87 19.28
CA LYS A 56 4.39 -2.51 19.83
C LYS A 56 4.30 -1.37 20.86
N ARG A 57 3.43 -0.38 20.63
CA ARG A 57 3.16 0.70 21.59
C ARG A 57 2.48 0.20 22.86
N LEU A 58 1.53 -0.73 22.73
CA LEU A 58 0.86 -1.36 23.87
C LEU A 58 1.85 -2.17 24.72
N GLN A 59 2.74 -2.94 24.10
CA GLN A 59 3.79 -3.70 24.81
C GLN A 59 4.79 -2.79 25.54
N GLN A 60 5.17 -1.64 24.97
CA GLN A 60 6.08 -0.70 25.62
C GLN A 60 5.46 0.04 26.81
N ARG A 61 4.14 0.11 26.88
CA ARG A 61 3.41 0.79 27.96
C ARG A 61 3.15 -0.11 29.17
N GLN A 62 3.33 -1.42 29.03
CA GLN A 62 3.13 -2.44 30.07
C GLN A 62 4.44 -2.90 30.74
N ARG A 63 5.57 -2.25 30.43
CA ARG A 63 6.86 -2.40 31.10
C ARG A 63 7.20 -1.13 31.85
#